data_AF-A0ABD2LKB3-F1
#
_entry.id   AF-A0ABD2LKB3-F1
#
_cell.length_a   1.000
_cell.length_b   1.000
_cell.length_c   1.000
_cell.angle_alpha   90.00
_cell.angle_beta   90.00
_cell.angle_gamma   90.00
#
_symmetry.space_group_name_H-M   'P 1'
#
loop_
_entity.id
_entity.type
_entity.pdbx_description
1 polymer ?
#
loop_
_entity_poly.entity_id
_entity_poly.type
_entity_poly.pdbx_seq_one_letter_code
_entity_poly.pdbx_strand_id
1 'polypeptide(L)'
;MSDRQKEAEEKMAKAIFISADCWLFVFELLPPRQLGLGIAMISHRFDFYVNEHFKTRKWTLKPIQIERKIGENVTKEMEIVTSHGKPLPIPSIQMPRKVSGFERIIIYFIDQNAIAFLHHFRQLFVVCQINLSIHTNNDRLLEFFLHNTWPMLEKNIHGLRLSATFFHRLRKFVPSILNDCPSLRVVFFDFGNLFTEFPADESAMASDGQAVAKWLFTARPDNVPKVLFCSLHVDNVNWPLNIEPFKAAFTNASSPINFIAVCWFPPPFADSVVLFNLTNELTREQLALKRTNNSDRFLLIRCPIARDERKWAKWEKEAIGWQTYDQWNKIGIHIYNEDEIGDGLLDANPGPSDQQQK
;
A
#
# COMPACT_ATOMS: atom_id res chain seq x y z
N MET A 1 55.34 -4.42 18.47
CA MET A 1 55.24 -4.90 17.07
C MET A 1 56.43 -4.34 16.32
N SER A 2 57.22 -5.16 15.63
CA SER A 2 58.41 -4.68 14.90
C SER A 2 58.01 -4.01 13.58
N ASP A 3 58.77 -3.00 13.14
CA ASP A 3 58.49 -2.25 11.90
C ASP A 3 58.35 -3.15 10.66
N ARG A 4 59.08 -4.27 10.62
CA ARG A 4 59.00 -5.27 9.54
C ARG A 4 57.66 -6.00 9.47
N GLN A 5 56.98 -6.15 10.61
CA GLN A 5 55.68 -6.83 10.69
C GLN A 5 54.57 -5.92 10.15
N LYS A 6 54.67 -4.62 10.46
CA LYS A 6 53.77 -3.56 9.96
C LYS A 6 53.92 -3.37 8.45
N GLU A 7 55.16 -3.42 7.95
CA GLU A 7 55.48 -3.29 6.52
C GLU A 7 55.04 -4.53 5.71
N ALA A 8 55.11 -5.73 6.31
CA ALA A 8 54.58 -6.96 5.71
C ALA A 8 53.04 -6.98 5.67
N GLU A 9 52.37 -6.49 6.71
CA GLU A 9 50.91 -6.31 6.75
C GLU A 9 50.44 -5.30 5.70
N GLU A 10 51.11 -4.16 5.54
CA GLU A 10 50.81 -3.18 4.47
C GLU A 10 51.01 -3.76 3.07
N LYS A 11 52.04 -4.59 2.86
CA LYS A 11 52.26 -5.28 1.58
C LYS A 11 51.18 -6.32 1.30
N MET A 12 50.77 -7.12 2.28
CA MET A 12 49.67 -8.08 2.11
C MET A 12 48.34 -7.37 1.83
N ALA A 13 48.04 -6.27 2.53
CA ALA A 13 46.82 -5.47 2.29
C ALA A 13 46.79 -4.79 0.91
N LYS A 14 47.95 -4.62 0.26
CA LYS A 14 48.06 -4.20 -1.15
C LYS A 14 47.97 -5.36 -2.14
N ALA A 15 48.27 -6.59 -1.72
CA ALA A 15 48.33 -7.78 -2.57
C ALA A 15 47.01 -8.56 -2.70
N ILE A 16 46.04 -8.36 -1.80
CA ILE A 16 44.71 -8.99 -1.91
C ILE A 16 43.91 -8.31 -3.04
N PHE A 17 44.12 -8.79 -4.27
CA PHE A 17 43.38 -8.35 -5.45
C PHE A 17 42.09 -9.15 -5.60
N ILE A 18 41.03 -8.69 -4.94
CA ILE A 18 39.66 -9.18 -5.14
C ILE A 18 38.96 -8.24 -6.13
N SER A 19 38.26 -8.82 -7.11
CA SER A 19 37.51 -8.06 -8.12
C SER A 19 36.37 -7.24 -7.49
N ALA A 20 35.92 -6.20 -8.18
CA ALA A 20 34.81 -5.37 -7.73
C ALA A 20 33.53 -6.19 -7.51
N ASP A 21 33.25 -7.15 -8.41
CA ASP A 21 32.07 -8.01 -8.34
C ASP A 21 32.10 -8.91 -7.10
N CYS A 22 33.27 -9.46 -6.76
CA CYS A 22 33.43 -10.24 -5.55
C CYS A 22 33.27 -9.39 -4.28
N TRP A 23 33.71 -8.13 -4.28
CA TRP A 23 33.50 -7.21 -3.16
C TRP A 23 32.03 -6.87 -2.95
N LEU A 24 31.30 -6.59 -4.03
CA LEU A 24 29.86 -6.32 -3.97
C LEU A 24 29.09 -7.51 -3.41
N PHE A 25 29.45 -8.73 -3.83
CA PHE A 25 28.86 -9.97 -3.29
C PHE A 25 29.15 -10.14 -1.78
N VAL A 26 30.37 -9.82 -1.33
CA VAL A 26 30.74 -9.86 0.09
C VAL A 26 29.93 -8.84 0.91
N PHE A 27 29.62 -7.67 0.35
CA PHE A 27 28.77 -6.67 1.00
C PHE A 27 27.30 -7.08 1.15
N GLU A 28 26.82 -8.01 0.33
CA GLU A 28 25.49 -8.61 0.47
C GLU A 28 25.45 -9.68 1.56
N LEU A 29 26.55 -10.41 1.75
CA LEU A 29 26.61 -11.55 2.67
C LEU A 29 26.93 -11.19 4.12
N LEU A 30 27.71 -10.13 4.34
CA LEU A 30 28.22 -9.80 5.68
C LEU A 30 27.52 -8.59 6.31
N PRO A 31 27.21 -8.63 7.62
CA PRO A 31 26.72 -7.46 8.34
C PRO A 31 27.73 -6.30 8.30
N PRO A 32 27.28 -5.03 8.28
CA PRO A 32 28.14 -3.85 8.23
C PRO A 32 29.26 -3.83 9.29
N ARG A 33 28.96 -4.35 10.49
CA ARG A 33 29.94 -4.47 11.59
C ARG A 33 31.11 -5.40 11.25
N GLN A 34 30.85 -6.52 10.57
CA GLN A 34 31.89 -7.48 10.19
C GLN A 34 32.71 -6.94 9.00
N LEU A 35 32.06 -6.25 8.07
CA LEU A 35 32.73 -5.54 6.98
C LEU A 35 33.72 -4.48 7.52
N GLY A 36 33.27 -3.66 8.46
CA GLY A 36 34.12 -2.61 9.05
C GLY A 36 35.27 -3.13 9.92
N LEU A 37 35.03 -4.18 10.72
CA LEU A 37 36.03 -4.67 11.69
C LEU A 37 37.03 -5.67 11.10
N GLY A 38 36.62 -6.50 10.14
CA GLY A 38 37.50 -7.54 9.58
C GLY A 38 38.09 -7.16 8.24
N ILE A 39 37.29 -6.52 7.39
CA ILE A 39 37.59 -6.38 5.97
C ILE A 39 38.18 -5.01 5.63
N ALA A 40 37.70 -3.94 6.25
CA ALA A 40 38.23 -2.59 6.04
C ALA A 40 39.74 -2.51 6.37
N MET A 41 40.18 -3.28 7.37
CA MET A 41 41.56 -3.27 7.83
C MET A 41 42.55 -3.96 6.88
N ILE A 42 42.08 -4.83 5.98
CA ILE A 42 42.92 -5.64 5.11
C ILE A 42 42.90 -5.19 3.64
N SER A 43 42.10 -4.19 3.29
CA SER A 43 41.95 -3.72 1.91
C SER A 43 41.97 -2.19 1.84
N HIS A 44 43.06 -1.65 1.29
CA HIS A 44 43.20 -0.21 1.02
C HIS A 44 42.17 0.32 -0.01
N ARG A 45 41.48 -0.57 -0.73
CA ARG A 45 40.43 -0.23 -1.71
C ARG A 45 39.02 -0.32 -1.11
N PHE A 46 38.90 -0.73 0.15
CA PHE A 46 37.61 -0.90 0.82
C PHE A 46 36.77 0.38 0.73
N ASP A 47 37.33 1.54 1.07
CA ASP A 47 36.60 2.81 1.03
C ASP A 47 36.10 3.15 -0.37
N PHE A 48 36.91 2.88 -1.41
CA PHE A 48 36.50 3.05 -2.80
C PHE A 48 35.30 2.15 -3.14
N TYR A 49 35.38 0.87 -2.81
CA TYR A 49 34.30 -0.08 -3.10
C TYR A 49 33.05 0.18 -2.27
N VAL A 50 33.20 0.56 -1.01
CA VAL A 50 32.09 0.98 -0.15
C VAL A 50 31.41 2.20 -0.78
N ASN A 51 32.17 3.20 -1.22
CA ASN A 51 31.62 4.39 -1.86
C ASN A 51 30.90 4.04 -3.18
N GLU A 52 31.47 3.17 -4.02
CA GLU A 52 30.80 2.67 -5.23
C GLU A 52 29.54 1.84 -4.91
N HIS A 53 29.57 1.01 -3.87
CA HIS A 53 28.41 0.25 -3.40
C HIS A 53 27.29 1.15 -2.91
N PHE A 54 27.59 2.14 -2.07
CA PHE A 54 26.62 3.16 -1.67
C PHE A 54 26.11 3.96 -2.87
N LYS A 55 26.93 4.09 -3.94
CA LYS A 55 26.50 4.75 -5.16
C LYS A 55 25.49 3.93 -5.96
N THR A 56 25.59 2.61 -6.00
CA THR A 56 24.73 1.75 -6.83
C THR A 56 23.57 1.14 -6.04
N ARG A 57 23.66 1.11 -4.71
CA ARG A 57 22.66 0.48 -3.84
C ARG A 57 21.37 1.29 -3.79
N LYS A 58 20.25 0.58 -4.00
CA LYS A 58 18.91 1.05 -3.66
C LYS A 58 18.65 0.87 -2.17
N TRP A 59 18.05 1.86 -1.56
CA TRP A 59 17.75 1.90 -0.13
C TRP A 59 16.26 1.76 0.11
N THR A 60 15.91 1.10 1.20
CA THR A 60 14.53 0.89 1.61
C THR A 60 14.41 1.33 3.05
N LEU A 61 13.44 2.21 3.33
CA LEU A 61 13.25 2.70 4.69
C LEU A 61 12.60 1.63 5.55
N LYS A 62 13.17 1.46 6.75
CA LYS A 62 12.60 0.61 7.79
C LYS A 62 11.34 1.27 8.37
N PRO A 63 10.53 0.53 9.15
CA PRO A 63 9.29 1.07 9.68
C PRO A 63 9.56 2.31 10.54
N ILE A 64 8.82 3.38 10.24
CA ILE A 64 8.84 4.62 11.00
C ILE A 64 7.43 4.92 11.53
N GLN A 65 7.37 5.54 12.69
CA GLN A 65 6.14 6.01 13.31
C GLN A 65 6.24 7.51 13.53
N ILE A 66 5.16 8.23 13.27
CA ILE A 66 4.98 9.64 13.59
C ILE A 66 4.05 9.69 14.79
N GLU A 67 4.60 10.10 15.92
CA GLU A 67 3.92 10.09 17.22
C GLU A 67 3.92 11.49 17.82
N ARG A 68 3.12 11.69 18.87
CA ARG A 68 3.16 12.92 19.66
C ARG A 68 4.33 12.83 20.63
N LYS A 69 5.19 13.85 20.64
CA LYS A 69 6.25 14.00 21.63
C LYS A 69 5.63 14.14 23.02
N ILE A 70 6.03 13.27 23.95
CA ILE A 70 5.61 13.33 25.35
C ILE A 70 6.70 14.07 26.13
N GLY A 71 6.37 15.26 26.64
CA GLY A 71 7.29 16.10 27.43
C GLY A 71 6.56 17.11 28.31
N GLU A 72 7.30 17.86 29.13
CA GLU A 72 6.76 18.86 30.08
C GLU A 72 6.14 20.09 29.39
N ASN A 73 6.36 20.26 28.08
CA ASN A 73 5.77 21.37 27.32
C ASN A 73 4.28 21.16 27.03
N VAL A 74 3.54 22.26 27.07
CA VAL A 74 2.10 22.29 26.76
C VAL A 74 1.83 22.08 25.26
N THR A 75 2.79 22.39 24.39
CA THR A 75 2.65 22.28 22.93
C THR A 75 2.75 20.84 22.44
N LYS A 76 1.74 20.40 21.67
CA LYS A 76 1.75 19.09 21.00
C LYS A 76 2.62 19.15 19.75
N GLU A 77 3.78 18.50 19.79
CA GLU A 77 4.71 18.43 18.65
C GLU A 77 4.85 16.99 18.17
N MET A 78 5.02 16.79 16.87
CA MET A 78 5.37 15.47 16.33
C MET A 78 6.80 15.03 16.69
N GLU A 79 7.00 13.72 16.83
CA GLU A 79 8.29 13.05 16.90
C GLU A 79 8.30 11.85 15.93
N ILE A 80 9.45 11.59 15.31
CA ILE A 80 9.65 10.38 14.50
C ILE A 80 10.29 9.34 15.41
N VAL A 81 9.69 8.16 15.51
CA VAL A 81 10.31 7.04 16.22
C VAL A 81 10.50 5.85 15.29
N THR A 82 11.57 5.11 15.54
CA THR A 82 11.77 3.78 14.95
C THR A 82 10.76 2.79 15.53
N SER A 83 10.61 1.62 14.89
CA SER A 83 9.82 0.50 15.43
C SER A 83 10.19 0.04 16.85
N HIS A 84 11.33 0.48 17.39
CA HIS A 84 11.79 0.17 18.75
C HIS A 84 11.59 1.35 19.71
N GLY A 85 10.80 2.36 19.34
CA GLY A 85 10.53 3.55 20.15
C GLY A 85 11.71 4.51 20.29
N LYS A 86 12.75 4.38 19.46
CA LYS A 86 13.90 5.31 19.48
C LYS A 86 13.60 6.54 18.63
N PRO A 87 13.71 7.76 19.19
CA PRO A 87 13.58 9.01 18.44
C PRO A 87 14.57 9.12 17.28
N LEU A 88 14.11 9.72 16.19
CA LEU A 88 14.91 10.09 15.02
C LEU A 88 14.82 11.60 14.79
N PRO A 89 15.91 12.23 14.32
CA PRO A 89 15.84 13.62 13.90
C PRO A 89 14.92 13.76 12.69
N ILE A 90 14.12 14.84 12.67
CA ILE A 90 13.35 15.20 11.48
C ILE A 90 14.35 15.67 10.41
N PRO A 91 14.42 14.98 9.27
CA PRO A 91 15.37 15.35 8.23
C PRO A 91 15.00 16.70 7.62
N SER A 92 15.94 17.65 7.64
CA SER A 92 15.82 18.94 6.95
C SER A 92 16.30 18.90 5.50
N ILE A 93 16.91 17.78 5.08
CA ILE A 93 17.52 17.61 3.76
C ILE A 93 16.62 16.71 2.91
N GLN A 94 16.56 17.01 1.61
CA GLN A 94 15.83 16.22 0.63
C GLN A 94 16.28 14.76 0.63
N MET A 95 15.31 13.84 0.53
CA MET A 95 15.58 12.41 0.55
C MET A 95 16.54 11.99 -0.58
N PRO A 96 17.53 11.12 -0.29
CA PRO A 96 18.41 10.60 -1.33
C PRO A 96 17.63 9.90 -2.43
N ARG A 97 17.92 10.22 -3.71
CA ARG A 97 17.25 9.66 -4.90
C ARG A 97 17.30 8.14 -5.02
N LYS A 98 18.14 7.48 -4.21
CA LYS A 98 18.33 6.02 -4.23
C LYS A 98 17.41 5.28 -3.26
N VAL A 99 16.66 6.01 -2.42
CA VAL A 99 15.57 5.41 -1.66
C VAL A 99 14.47 5.05 -2.64
N SER A 100 14.18 3.75 -2.77
CA SER A 100 13.24 3.23 -3.77
C SER A 100 11.96 2.64 -3.17
N GLY A 101 11.87 2.57 -1.85
CA GLY A 101 10.66 2.15 -1.15
C GLY A 101 10.80 2.26 0.36
N PHE A 102 9.76 1.83 1.05
CA PHE A 102 9.71 1.78 2.52
C PHE A 102 8.90 0.58 2.97
N GLU A 103 9.16 0.05 4.15
CA GLU A 103 8.35 -1.03 4.71
C GLU A 103 7.00 -0.49 5.20
N ARG A 104 7.03 0.50 6.10
CA ARG A 104 5.80 1.08 6.66
C ARG A 104 6.04 2.48 7.23
N ILE A 105 5.07 3.36 7.05
CA ILE A 105 4.93 4.63 7.77
C ILE A 105 3.63 4.54 8.56
N ILE A 106 3.68 4.68 9.88
CA ILE A 106 2.49 4.72 10.73
C ILE A 106 2.35 6.12 11.31
N ILE A 107 1.16 6.69 11.24
CA ILE A 107 0.85 8.04 11.70
C ILE A 107 -0.15 7.92 12.85
N TYR A 108 0.31 8.24 14.06
CA TYR A 108 -0.51 8.33 15.27
C TYR A 108 -0.77 9.76 15.69
N PHE A 109 -0.03 10.73 15.12
CA PHE A 109 -0.19 12.15 15.40
C PHE A 109 0.03 12.96 14.13
N ILE A 110 -0.76 14.02 13.93
CA ILE A 110 -0.61 14.91 12.79
C ILE A 110 -0.64 16.39 13.19
N ASP A 111 0.41 17.10 12.86
CA ASP A 111 0.53 18.55 12.91
C ASP A 111 1.08 19.09 11.56
N GLN A 112 1.35 20.38 11.48
CA GLN A 112 1.95 20.98 10.29
C GLN A 112 3.33 20.38 9.96
N ASN A 113 4.11 20.01 10.97
CA ASN A 113 5.43 19.42 10.80
C ASN A 113 5.34 17.99 10.24
N ALA A 114 4.34 17.20 10.66
CA ALA A 114 4.06 15.88 10.12
C ALA A 114 3.62 15.97 8.65
N ILE A 115 2.76 16.93 8.29
CA ILE A 115 2.36 17.17 6.90
C ILE A 115 3.58 17.58 6.05
N ALA A 116 4.38 18.53 6.55
CA ALA A 116 5.61 18.95 5.89
C ALA A 116 6.58 17.77 5.71
N PHE A 117 6.74 16.92 6.73
CA PHE A 117 7.54 15.72 6.66
C PHE A 117 7.03 14.76 5.57
N LEU A 118 5.73 14.47 5.50
CA LEU A 118 5.18 13.61 4.44
C LEU A 118 5.38 14.20 3.04
N HIS A 119 5.35 15.52 2.89
CA HIS A 119 5.68 16.17 1.62
C HIS A 119 7.11 15.88 1.14
N HIS A 120 8.07 15.69 2.04
CA HIS A 120 9.43 15.27 1.67
C HIS A 120 9.47 13.86 1.05
N PHE A 121 8.45 13.04 1.32
CA PHE A 121 8.32 11.67 0.81
C PHE A 121 7.48 11.58 -0.45
N ARG A 122 6.92 12.69 -0.95
CA ARG A 122 6.03 12.70 -2.11
C ARG A 122 6.63 12.01 -3.34
N GLN A 123 7.92 12.23 -3.61
CA GLN A 123 8.60 11.58 -4.74
C GLN A 123 8.71 10.07 -4.56
N LEU A 124 8.92 9.61 -3.32
CA LEU A 124 8.96 8.19 -3.01
C LEU A 124 7.60 7.54 -3.29
N PHE A 125 6.50 8.20 -2.90
CA PHE A 125 5.14 7.72 -3.14
C PHE A 125 4.84 7.53 -4.62
N VAL A 126 5.35 8.40 -5.50
CA VAL A 126 5.20 8.25 -6.96
C VAL A 126 5.97 7.03 -7.46
N VAL A 127 7.21 6.82 -6.98
CA VAL A 127 8.08 5.74 -7.44
C VAL A 127 7.57 4.37 -6.99
N CYS A 128 7.16 4.25 -5.73
CA CYS A 128 6.85 2.95 -5.15
C CYS A 128 5.34 2.63 -5.13
N GLN A 129 4.49 3.63 -5.40
CA GLN A 129 3.06 3.64 -5.13
C GLN A 129 2.76 3.33 -3.64
N ILE A 130 1.55 3.59 -3.18
CA ILE A 130 1.22 3.45 -1.75
C ILE A 130 0.07 2.49 -1.50
N ASN A 131 0.22 1.73 -0.42
CA ASN A 131 -0.85 0.95 0.20
C ASN A 131 -1.35 1.72 1.42
N LEU A 132 -2.49 2.36 1.30
CA LEU A 132 -3.04 3.24 2.33
C LEU A 132 -4.07 2.47 3.19
N SER A 133 -3.91 2.54 4.50
CA SER A 133 -4.91 2.08 5.47
C SER A 133 -5.24 3.22 6.44
N ILE A 134 -6.52 3.51 6.60
CA ILE A 134 -6.99 4.58 7.47
C ILE A 134 -7.91 3.97 8.53
N HIS A 135 -7.58 4.24 9.79
CA HIS A 135 -8.33 3.81 10.95
C HIS A 135 -8.66 5.06 11.77
N THR A 136 -9.84 5.61 11.54
CA THR A 136 -10.41 6.70 12.33
C THR A 136 -11.92 6.49 12.47
N ASN A 137 -12.47 6.90 13.61
CA ASN A 137 -13.90 6.85 13.90
C ASN A 137 -14.53 8.25 14.00
N ASN A 138 -13.80 9.34 13.73
CA ASN A 138 -14.29 10.71 13.86
C ASN A 138 -14.40 11.40 12.48
N ASP A 139 -15.58 11.95 12.18
CA ASP A 139 -15.88 12.55 10.86
C ASP A 139 -15.09 13.85 10.63
N ARG A 140 -14.82 14.61 11.69
CA ARG A 140 -13.98 15.81 11.61
C ARG A 140 -12.54 15.47 11.28
N LEU A 141 -12.00 14.42 11.88
CA LEU A 141 -10.65 13.92 11.57
C LEU A 141 -10.57 13.41 10.13
N LEU A 142 -11.64 12.75 9.67
CA LEU A 142 -11.76 12.30 8.29
C LEU A 142 -11.77 13.48 7.30
N GLU A 143 -12.60 14.49 7.55
CA GLU A 143 -12.66 15.71 6.73
C GLU A 143 -11.31 16.44 6.71
N PHE A 144 -10.68 16.59 7.87
CA PHE A 144 -9.33 17.14 7.99
C PHE A 144 -8.32 16.37 7.14
N PHE A 145 -8.33 15.03 7.22
CA PHE A 145 -7.44 14.17 6.43
C PHE A 145 -7.67 14.34 4.92
N LEU A 146 -8.94 14.32 4.51
CA LEU A 146 -9.36 14.53 3.13
C LEU A 146 -8.91 15.88 2.58
N HIS A 147 -8.89 16.93 3.40
CA HIS A 147 -8.45 18.24 2.97
C HIS A 147 -6.91 18.37 2.93
N ASN A 148 -6.22 17.90 3.97
CA ASN A 148 -4.82 18.28 4.19
C ASN A 148 -3.80 17.24 3.68
N THR A 149 -4.20 15.98 3.54
CA THR A 149 -3.24 14.90 3.23
C THR A 149 -3.64 14.06 2.02
N TRP A 150 -4.94 13.87 1.80
CA TRP A 150 -5.44 13.12 0.64
C TRP A 150 -4.90 13.63 -0.71
N PRO A 151 -4.86 14.96 -1.01
CA PRO A 151 -4.40 15.45 -2.31
C PRO A 151 -2.95 15.08 -2.67
N MET A 152 -2.11 14.83 -1.66
CA MET A 152 -0.74 14.39 -1.86
C MET A 152 -0.63 12.88 -2.16
N LEU A 153 -1.59 12.10 -1.67
CA LEU A 153 -1.57 10.64 -1.70
C LEU A 153 -2.36 10.08 -2.88
N GLU A 154 -3.55 10.63 -3.18
CA GLU A 154 -4.61 10.04 -4.01
C GLU A 154 -4.11 9.46 -5.35
N LYS A 155 -3.23 10.18 -6.05
CA LYS A 155 -2.77 9.80 -7.40
C LYS A 155 -1.88 8.56 -7.39
N ASN A 156 -1.26 8.28 -6.24
CA ASN A 156 -0.28 7.21 -6.07
C ASN A 156 -0.83 6.02 -5.29
N ILE A 157 -2.09 6.09 -4.84
CA ILE A 157 -2.73 4.99 -4.10
C ILE A 157 -2.90 3.80 -5.03
N HIS A 158 -2.15 2.73 -4.76
CA HIS A 158 -2.28 1.45 -5.45
C HIS A 158 -3.25 0.53 -4.72
N GLY A 159 -3.16 0.52 -3.38
CA GLY A 159 -3.98 -0.29 -2.51
C GLY A 159 -4.70 0.54 -1.46
N LEU A 160 -5.99 0.29 -1.26
CA LEU A 160 -6.78 0.84 -0.17
C LEU A 160 -7.24 -0.27 0.77
N ARG A 161 -7.02 -0.09 2.07
CA ARG A 161 -7.54 -0.98 3.12
C ARG A 161 -8.45 -0.19 4.05
N LEU A 162 -9.71 -0.59 4.10
CA LEU A 162 -10.80 0.13 4.76
C LEU A 162 -11.69 -0.85 5.54
N SER A 163 -12.39 -0.39 6.58
CA SER A 163 -13.58 -1.10 7.07
C SER A 163 -14.80 -0.72 6.21
N ALA A 164 -15.83 -1.57 6.17
CA ALA A 164 -17.08 -1.22 5.48
C ALA A 164 -17.70 0.07 6.03
N THR A 165 -17.67 0.24 7.36
CA THR A 165 -18.17 1.43 8.05
C THR A 165 -17.39 2.70 7.70
N PHE A 166 -16.07 2.60 7.55
CA PHE A 166 -15.23 3.71 7.14
C PHE A 166 -15.50 4.09 5.68
N PHE A 167 -15.62 3.11 4.79
CA PHE A 167 -15.93 3.34 3.39
C PHE A 167 -17.27 4.07 3.21
N HIS A 168 -18.31 3.64 3.94
CA HIS A 168 -19.61 4.30 3.94
C HIS A 168 -19.50 5.79 4.30
N ARG A 169 -18.71 6.13 5.32
CA ARG A 169 -18.50 7.51 5.78
C ARG A 169 -17.69 8.31 4.77
N LEU A 170 -16.62 7.73 4.25
CA LEU A 170 -15.76 8.34 3.22
C LEU A 170 -16.58 8.74 1.99
N ARG A 171 -17.52 7.90 1.57
CA ARG A 171 -18.43 8.19 0.45
C ARG A 171 -19.38 9.37 0.68
N LYS A 172 -19.65 9.76 1.93
CA LYS A 172 -20.44 10.97 2.21
C LYS A 172 -19.69 12.25 1.82
N PHE A 173 -18.37 12.22 1.90
CA PHE A 173 -17.51 13.35 1.52
C PHE A 173 -17.07 13.25 0.06
N VAL A 174 -16.69 12.06 -0.39
CA VAL A 174 -16.19 11.81 -1.74
C VAL A 174 -16.86 10.53 -2.30
N PRO A 175 -18.05 10.65 -2.93
CA PRO A 175 -18.81 9.49 -3.40
C PRO A 175 -18.06 8.59 -4.39
N SER A 176 -17.22 9.19 -5.25
CA SER A 176 -16.46 8.57 -6.33
C SER A 176 -15.04 8.13 -5.95
N ILE A 177 -14.71 8.10 -4.66
CA ILE A 177 -13.34 7.89 -4.14
C ILE A 177 -12.55 6.75 -4.79
N LEU A 178 -13.20 5.62 -5.11
CA LEU A 178 -12.54 4.48 -5.74
C LEU A 178 -12.18 4.73 -7.21
N ASN A 179 -13.03 5.45 -7.95
CA ASN A 179 -12.79 5.77 -9.35
C ASN A 179 -11.89 7.01 -9.52
N ASP A 180 -11.87 7.90 -8.53
CA ASP A 180 -11.01 9.08 -8.52
C ASP A 180 -9.52 8.76 -8.27
N CYS A 181 -9.21 7.56 -7.79
CA CYS A 181 -7.83 7.10 -7.58
C CYS A 181 -7.29 6.39 -8.84
N PRO A 182 -6.51 7.06 -9.72
CA PRO A 182 -6.11 6.48 -11.02
C PRO A 182 -5.19 5.26 -10.90
N SER A 183 -4.38 5.20 -9.85
CA SER A 183 -3.48 4.07 -9.60
C SER A 183 -4.15 2.90 -8.90
N LEU A 184 -5.38 3.08 -8.37
CA LEU A 184 -6.02 2.12 -7.46
C LEU A 184 -6.32 0.80 -8.16
N ARG A 185 -5.60 -0.22 -7.74
CA ARG A 185 -5.73 -1.58 -8.24
C ARG A 185 -6.41 -2.48 -7.22
N VAL A 186 -6.14 -2.25 -5.94
CA VAL A 186 -6.39 -3.23 -4.89
C VAL A 186 -7.25 -2.58 -3.81
N VAL A 187 -8.40 -3.17 -3.47
CA VAL A 187 -9.29 -2.69 -2.40
C VAL A 187 -9.54 -3.81 -1.42
N PHE A 188 -9.26 -3.55 -0.14
CA PHE A 188 -9.38 -4.50 0.96
C PHE A 188 -10.42 -4.01 1.95
N PHE A 189 -11.46 -4.81 2.17
CA PHE A 189 -12.39 -4.58 3.26
C PHE A 189 -12.07 -5.50 4.45
N ASP A 190 -11.67 -4.89 5.57
CA ASP A 190 -11.23 -5.60 6.79
C ASP A 190 -12.34 -6.47 7.37
N PHE A 191 -13.51 -5.87 7.55
CA PHE A 191 -14.69 -6.48 8.12
C PHE A 191 -15.93 -5.80 7.53
N GLY A 192 -17.03 -6.55 7.45
CA GLY A 192 -18.32 -6.07 6.97
C GLY A 192 -18.74 -6.68 5.64
N ASN A 193 -20.05 -6.86 5.48
CA ASN A 193 -20.69 -7.51 4.34
C ASN A 193 -20.72 -6.61 3.10
N LEU A 194 -19.54 -6.26 2.56
CA LEU A 194 -19.44 -5.39 1.41
C LEU A 194 -19.11 -6.19 0.16
N PHE A 195 -20.17 -6.59 -0.54
CA PHE A 195 -20.08 -7.15 -1.89
C PHE A 195 -20.69 -6.18 -2.90
N THR A 196 -20.49 -6.45 -4.19
CA THR A 196 -21.07 -5.66 -5.27
C THR A 196 -22.59 -5.76 -5.30
N GLU A 197 -23.25 -4.65 -5.60
CA GLU A 197 -24.70 -4.55 -5.83
C GLU A 197 -24.96 -3.93 -7.21
N PHE A 198 -26.06 -4.32 -7.86
CA PHE A 198 -26.42 -3.85 -9.19
C PHE A 198 -27.80 -3.18 -9.19
N PRO A 199 -28.02 -2.14 -10.02
CA PRO A 199 -27.12 -1.62 -11.06
C PRO A 199 -25.91 -0.88 -10.47
N ALA A 200 -24.76 -0.97 -11.15
CA ALA A 200 -23.55 -0.28 -10.74
C ALA A 200 -23.73 1.25 -10.82
N ASP A 201 -23.48 1.95 -9.72
CA ASP A 201 -23.65 3.39 -9.59
C ASP A 201 -22.63 3.94 -8.58
N GLU A 202 -22.22 5.19 -8.74
CA GLU A 202 -21.33 5.91 -7.82
C GLU A 202 -21.89 7.24 -7.33
N SER A 203 -23.17 7.52 -7.65
CA SER A 203 -23.86 8.71 -7.16
C SER A 203 -23.86 8.79 -5.64
N ALA A 204 -24.07 9.98 -5.09
CA ALA A 204 -24.17 10.19 -3.65
C ALA A 204 -25.32 9.38 -3.00
N MET A 205 -26.32 8.95 -3.79
CA MET A 205 -27.43 8.12 -3.33
C MET A 205 -27.16 6.61 -3.51
N ALA A 206 -26.12 6.23 -4.24
CA ALA A 206 -25.80 4.83 -4.50
C ALA A 206 -25.34 4.11 -3.23
N SER A 207 -25.70 2.84 -3.07
CA SER A 207 -25.18 2.00 -1.99
C SER A 207 -23.68 1.77 -2.13
N ASP A 208 -23.02 1.35 -1.05
CA ASP A 208 -21.59 1.05 -1.08
C ASP A 208 -21.28 -0.13 -2.01
N GLY A 209 -22.18 -1.10 -2.09
CA GLY A 209 -22.07 -2.22 -3.02
C GLY A 209 -22.18 -1.77 -4.49
N GLN A 210 -23.04 -0.80 -4.79
CA GLN A 210 -23.15 -0.22 -6.14
C GLN A 210 -21.87 0.52 -6.54
N ALA A 211 -21.27 1.27 -5.60
CA ALA A 211 -20.01 1.97 -5.86
C ALA A 211 -18.84 1.02 -6.08
N VAL A 212 -18.75 -0.05 -5.30
CA VAL A 212 -17.75 -1.11 -5.54
C VAL A 212 -18.00 -1.82 -6.87
N ALA A 213 -19.26 -2.08 -7.24
CA ALA A 213 -19.60 -2.64 -8.53
C ALA A 213 -19.16 -1.72 -9.68
N LYS A 214 -19.42 -0.42 -9.57
CA LYS A 214 -19.00 0.59 -10.55
C LYS A 214 -17.48 0.60 -10.71
N TRP A 215 -16.74 0.61 -9.61
CA TRP A 215 -15.27 0.54 -9.66
C TRP A 215 -14.78 -0.78 -10.27
N LEU A 216 -15.30 -1.92 -9.84
CA LEU A 216 -14.88 -3.23 -10.34
C LEU A 216 -15.20 -3.42 -11.83
N PHE A 217 -16.32 -2.86 -12.30
CA PHE A 217 -16.78 -2.93 -13.69
C PHE A 217 -16.27 -1.80 -14.60
N THR A 218 -15.32 -1.01 -14.12
CA THR A 218 -14.62 -0.01 -14.94
C THR A 218 -13.26 -0.55 -15.38
N ALA A 219 -12.93 -0.47 -16.67
CA ALA A 219 -11.64 -0.94 -17.18
C ALA A 219 -10.46 -0.15 -16.58
N ARG A 220 -9.33 -0.83 -16.37
CA ARG A 220 -8.05 -0.14 -16.11
C ARG A 220 -7.30 0.09 -17.42
N PRO A 221 -6.62 1.24 -17.60
CA PRO A 221 -5.83 1.51 -18.80
C PRO A 221 -4.68 0.52 -19.04
N ASP A 222 -4.14 -0.06 -17.97
CA ASP A 222 -2.98 -0.98 -18.03
C ASP A 222 -3.35 -2.45 -18.26
N ASN A 223 -4.65 -2.77 -18.37
CA ASN A 223 -5.19 -4.13 -18.48
C ASN A 223 -4.78 -5.10 -17.35
N VAL A 224 -4.19 -4.60 -16.26
CA VAL A 224 -3.88 -5.41 -15.08
C VAL A 224 -5.18 -5.62 -14.30
N PRO A 225 -5.46 -6.83 -13.77
CA PRO A 225 -6.68 -7.07 -13.03
C PRO A 225 -6.74 -6.19 -11.77
N LYS A 226 -7.91 -5.57 -11.58
CA LYS A 226 -8.32 -5.06 -10.26
C LYS A 226 -8.42 -6.22 -9.29
N VAL A 227 -8.14 -5.96 -8.03
CA VAL A 227 -8.23 -6.95 -6.97
C VAL A 227 -9.13 -6.42 -5.88
N LEU A 228 -10.23 -7.13 -5.63
CA LEU A 228 -11.15 -6.83 -4.55
C LEU A 228 -11.00 -7.92 -3.49
N PHE A 229 -10.79 -7.54 -2.24
CA PHE A 229 -10.90 -8.47 -1.13
C PHE A 229 -12.18 -8.15 -0.35
N CYS A 230 -13.10 -9.11 -0.31
CA CYS A 230 -14.34 -9.01 0.43
C CYS A 230 -14.49 -10.17 1.42
N SER A 231 -14.59 -9.83 2.69
CA SER A 231 -14.96 -10.76 3.76
C SER A 231 -16.48 -10.85 3.83
N LEU A 232 -17.06 -11.99 3.45
CA LEU A 232 -18.51 -12.20 3.53
C LEU A 232 -18.79 -12.94 4.82
N HIS A 233 -19.37 -12.28 5.82
CA HIS A 233 -19.67 -12.91 7.11
C HIS A 233 -20.82 -13.93 6.98
N VAL A 234 -20.88 -14.85 7.95
CA VAL A 234 -21.77 -16.02 8.03
C VAL A 234 -23.25 -15.67 7.81
N ASP A 235 -23.67 -14.46 8.18
CA ASP A 235 -25.07 -14.01 8.11
C ASP A 235 -25.50 -13.56 6.70
N ASN A 236 -24.63 -13.68 5.69
CA ASN A 236 -24.92 -13.19 4.35
C ASN A 236 -25.81 -14.15 3.54
N VAL A 237 -27.11 -14.12 3.84
CA VAL A 237 -28.21 -14.69 3.03
C VAL A 237 -28.25 -14.10 1.61
N ASN A 238 -27.53 -12.99 1.36
CA ASN A 238 -27.61 -12.23 0.12
C ASN A 238 -26.56 -12.63 -0.93
N TRP A 239 -25.61 -13.54 -0.67
CA TRP A 239 -24.69 -13.99 -1.73
C TRP A 239 -25.45 -14.55 -2.96
N PRO A 240 -26.42 -15.48 -2.80
CA PRO A 240 -27.23 -15.94 -3.93
C PRO A 240 -28.02 -14.80 -4.59
N LEU A 241 -28.50 -13.83 -3.81
CA LEU A 241 -29.27 -12.69 -4.31
C LEU A 241 -28.41 -11.70 -5.11
N ASN A 242 -27.14 -11.52 -4.71
CA ASN A 242 -26.24 -10.55 -5.32
C ASN A 242 -25.44 -11.15 -6.49
N ILE A 243 -25.22 -12.47 -6.50
CA ILE A 243 -24.44 -13.12 -7.56
C ILE A 243 -25.21 -13.24 -8.88
N GLU A 244 -26.54 -13.40 -8.87
CA GLU A 244 -27.31 -13.50 -10.12
C GLU A 244 -27.34 -12.17 -10.89
N PRO A 245 -27.61 -11.00 -10.27
CA PRO A 245 -27.43 -9.70 -10.91
C PRO A 245 -26.01 -9.48 -11.42
N PHE A 246 -24.99 -9.95 -10.69
CA PHE A 246 -23.59 -9.87 -11.13
C PHE A 246 -23.35 -10.67 -12.42
N LYS A 247 -23.82 -11.92 -12.46
CA LYS A 247 -23.72 -12.78 -13.66
C LYS A 247 -24.45 -12.13 -14.84
N ALA A 248 -25.64 -11.57 -14.61
CA ALA A 248 -26.37 -10.85 -15.65
C ALA A 248 -25.59 -9.62 -16.17
N ALA A 249 -24.96 -8.85 -15.28
CA ALA A 249 -24.12 -7.71 -15.65
C ALA A 249 -22.88 -8.15 -16.46
N PHE A 250 -22.28 -9.30 -16.14
CA PHE A 250 -21.20 -9.90 -16.93
C PHE A 250 -21.66 -10.32 -18.32
N THR A 251 -22.78 -11.05 -18.42
CA THR A 251 -23.32 -11.54 -19.70
C THR A 251 -23.72 -10.40 -20.62
N ASN A 252 -24.26 -9.31 -20.06
CA ASN A 252 -24.68 -8.13 -20.82
C ASN A 252 -23.55 -7.12 -21.08
N ALA A 253 -22.33 -7.38 -20.60
CA ALA A 253 -21.21 -6.48 -20.79
C ALA A 253 -20.79 -6.43 -22.28
N SER A 254 -20.52 -5.22 -22.77
CA SER A 254 -20.09 -4.97 -24.15
C SER A 254 -18.60 -4.63 -24.28
N SER A 255 -17.89 -4.52 -23.15
CA SER A 255 -16.46 -4.22 -23.11
C SER A 255 -15.72 -5.17 -22.17
N PRO A 256 -14.47 -5.54 -22.50
CA PRO A 256 -13.67 -6.42 -21.66
C PRO A 256 -13.09 -5.69 -20.46
N ILE A 257 -13.04 -6.37 -19.31
CA ILE A 257 -12.44 -5.91 -18.06
C ILE A 257 -11.80 -7.11 -17.32
N ASN A 258 -10.72 -6.83 -16.59
CA ASN A 258 -10.03 -7.85 -15.81
C ASN A 258 -10.17 -7.56 -14.30
N PHE A 259 -10.60 -8.56 -13.54
CA PHE A 259 -10.51 -8.49 -12.08
C PHE A 259 -10.39 -9.87 -11.42
N ILE A 260 -9.91 -9.85 -10.18
CA ILE A 260 -9.86 -10.97 -9.25
C ILE A 260 -10.50 -10.51 -7.95
N ALA A 261 -11.67 -11.02 -7.61
CA ALA A 261 -12.25 -10.84 -6.29
C ALA A 261 -11.92 -12.05 -5.42
N VAL A 262 -11.32 -11.81 -4.26
CA VAL A 262 -11.05 -12.81 -3.24
C VAL A 262 -12.19 -12.75 -2.23
N CYS A 263 -13.03 -13.77 -2.23
CA CYS A 263 -14.15 -13.91 -1.34
C CYS A 263 -13.78 -14.86 -0.20
N TRP A 264 -13.94 -14.42 1.04
CA TRP A 264 -13.89 -15.31 2.19
C TRP A 264 -15.30 -15.73 2.59
N PHE A 265 -15.51 -17.04 2.69
CA PHE A 265 -16.77 -17.66 3.09
C PHE A 265 -16.50 -18.55 4.30
N PRO A 266 -17.06 -18.25 5.48
CA PRO A 266 -16.85 -19.07 6.68
C PRO A 266 -17.60 -20.41 6.59
N PRO A 267 -17.08 -21.50 7.17
CA PRO A 267 -17.83 -22.74 7.35
C PRO A 267 -19.08 -22.52 8.23
N PRO A 268 -20.20 -23.24 7.98
CA PRO A 268 -20.39 -24.24 6.94
C PRO A 268 -20.82 -23.64 5.58
N PHE A 269 -20.98 -22.32 5.46
CA PHE A 269 -21.45 -21.68 4.24
C PHE A 269 -20.55 -21.98 3.03
N ALA A 270 -19.23 -22.07 3.25
CA ALA A 270 -18.27 -22.44 2.21
C ALA A 270 -18.65 -23.73 1.44
N ASP A 271 -19.28 -24.70 2.09
CA ASP A 271 -19.61 -25.99 1.49
C ASP A 271 -20.90 -25.95 0.65
N SER A 272 -21.74 -24.93 0.83
CA SER A 272 -22.94 -24.70 0.01
C SER A 272 -22.71 -23.76 -1.17
N VAL A 273 -21.53 -23.14 -1.28
CA VAL A 273 -21.19 -22.25 -2.39
C VAL A 273 -21.07 -23.04 -3.70
N VAL A 274 -21.97 -22.76 -4.65
CA VAL A 274 -21.97 -23.37 -5.98
C VAL A 274 -20.93 -22.67 -6.87
N LEU A 275 -19.93 -23.44 -7.32
CA LEU A 275 -18.93 -23.01 -8.30
C LEU A 275 -19.56 -22.86 -9.69
N PHE A 276 -19.01 -21.99 -10.52
CA PHE A 276 -19.48 -21.80 -11.89
C PHE A 276 -18.38 -21.28 -12.80
N ASN A 277 -18.59 -21.45 -14.10
CA ASN A 277 -17.80 -20.82 -15.16
C ASN A 277 -18.77 -20.37 -16.27
N LEU A 278 -18.77 -19.08 -16.57
CA LEU A 278 -19.60 -18.46 -17.60
C LEU A 278 -18.70 -17.86 -18.68
N THR A 279 -19.12 -17.92 -19.93
CA THR A 279 -18.44 -17.23 -21.03
C THR A 279 -19.29 -16.07 -21.54
N ASN A 280 -18.62 -15.00 -21.94
CA ASN A 280 -19.21 -13.92 -22.73
C ASN A 280 -18.50 -13.93 -24.08
N GLU A 281 -19.19 -14.45 -25.10
CA GLU A 281 -18.64 -14.60 -26.46
C GLU A 281 -18.40 -13.24 -27.14
N LEU A 282 -19.16 -12.21 -26.78
CA LEU A 282 -19.03 -10.87 -27.32
C LEU A 282 -17.71 -10.22 -26.88
N THR A 283 -17.38 -10.29 -25.58
CA THR A 283 -16.13 -9.74 -25.04
C THR A 283 -14.96 -10.73 -25.09
N ARG A 284 -15.23 -12.00 -25.41
CA ARG A 284 -14.29 -13.14 -25.34
C ARG A 284 -13.68 -13.32 -23.96
N GLU A 285 -14.51 -13.19 -22.94
CA GLU A 285 -14.13 -13.32 -21.54
C GLU A 285 -14.83 -14.50 -20.86
N GLN A 286 -14.27 -14.90 -19.74
CA GLN A 286 -14.90 -15.84 -18.81
C GLN A 286 -15.03 -15.19 -17.43
N LEU A 287 -16.13 -15.54 -16.74
CA LEU A 287 -16.34 -15.27 -15.32
C LEU A 287 -16.44 -16.60 -14.59
N ALA A 288 -15.48 -16.88 -13.71
CA ALA A 288 -15.43 -18.13 -12.97
C ALA A 288 -15.32 -17.89 -11.46
N LEU A 289 -16.09 -18.67 -10.69
CA LEU A 289 -15.92 -18.81 -9.25
C LEU A 289 -15.23 -20.15 -8.97
N LYS A 290 -14.07 -20.11 -8.31
CA LYS A 290 -13.30 -21.31 -7.95
C LYS A 290 -12.85 -21.29 -6.49
N ARG A 291 -12.83 -22.47 -5.86
CA ARG A 291 -12.30 -22.66 -4.50
C ARG A 291 -10.77 -22.65 -4.53
N THR A 292 -10.14 -22.05 -3.52
CA THR A 292 -8.68 -22.13 -3.34
C THR A 292 -8.30 -23.34 -2.47
N ASN A 293 -7.01 -23.62 -2.33
CA ASN A 293 -6.52 -24.67 -1.42
C ASN A 293 -6.81 -24.35 0.06
N ASN A 294 -7.10 -23.10 0.39
CA ASN A 294 -7.63 -22.73 1.71
C ASN A 294 -9.15 -22.87 1.67
N SER A 295 -9.70 -23.74 2.53
CA SER A 295 -11.09 -24.23 2.48
C SER A 295 -12.14 -23.11 2.44
N ASP A 296 -11.80 -21.93 2.95
CA ASP A 296 -12.73 -20.83 3.21
C ASP A 296 -12.53 -19.66 2.23
N ARG A 297 -11.64 -19.79 1.24
CA ARG A 297 -11.34 -18.73 0.27
C ARG A 297 -11.65 -19.15 -1.15
N PHE A 298 -12.31 -18.25 -1.86
CA PHE A 298 -12.75 -18.43 -3.24
C PHE A 298 -12.25 -17.25 -4.08
N LEU A 299 -12.00 -17.52 -5.36
CA LEU A 299 -11.65 -16.52 -6.35
C LEU A 299 -12.79 -16.39 -7.35
N LEU A 300 -13.38 -15.20 -7.43
CA LEU A 300 -14.27 -14.80 -8.52
C LEU A 300 -13.44 -14.01 -9.53
N ILE A 301 -13.21 -14.60 -10.70
CA ILE A 301 -12.26 -14.09 -11.69
C ILE A 301 -13.00 -13.76 -12.97
N ARG A 302 -12.85 -12.53 -13.46
CA ARG A 302 -13.20 -12.14 -14.82
C ARG A 302 -11.93 -11.89 -15.61
N CYS A 303 -11.77 -12.60 -16.72
CA CYS A 303 -10.55 -12.58 -17.51
C CYS A 303 -10.79 -12.97 -18.97
N PRO A 304 -9.85 -12.72 -19.89
CA PRO A 304 -9.95 -13.20 -21.27
C PRO A 304 -9.95 -14.73 -21.32
N ILE A 305 -10.66 -15.32 -22.28
CA ILE A 305 -10.63 -16.77 -22.53
C ILE A 305 -9.22 -17.18 -23.00
N ALA A 306 -8.65 -16.43 -23.94
CA ALA A 306 -7.27 -16.58 -24.37
C ALA A 306 -6.36 -15.74 -23.47
N ARG A 307 -5.73 -16.36 -22.47
CA ARG A 307 -4.87 -15.66 -21.50
C ARG A 307 -3.56 -16.38 -21.24
N ASP A 308 -2.55 -15.63 -20.81
CA ASP A 308 -1.29 -16.19 -20.33
C ASP A 308 -1.49 -16.75 -18.92
N GLU A 309 -1.60 -18.08 -18.81
CA GLU A 309 -1.82 -18.77 -17.54
C GLU A 309 -0.68 -18.54 -16.52
N ARG A 310 0.57 -18.36 -16.96
CA ARG A 310 1.68 -18.08 -16.02
C ARG A 310 1.53 -16.70 -15.42
N LYS A 311 1.16 -15.71 -16.23
CA LYS A 311 0.90 -14.35 -15.78
C LYS A 311 -0.30 -14.28 -14.84
N TRP A 312 -1.39 -14.96 -15.18
CA TRP A 312 -2.60 -15.01 -14.34
C TRP A 312 -2.36 -15.76 -13.03
N ALA A 313 -1.65 -16.88 -13.04
CA ALA A 313 -1.28 -17.59 -11.81
C ALA A 313 -0.48 -16.69 -10.84
N LYS A 314 0.39 -15.82 -11.36
CA LYS A 314 1.12 -14.83 -10.55
C LYS A 314 0.16 -13.83 -9.90
N TRP A 315 -0.79 -13.28 -10.67
CA TRP A 315 -1.77 -12.32 -10.16
C TRP A 315 -2.75 -12.94 -9.17
N GLU A 316 -3.20 -14.17 -9.40
CA GLU A 316 -4.04 -14.90 -8.46
C GLU A 316 -3.31 -15.16 -7.14
N LYS A 317 -2.03 -15.57 -7.19
CA LYS A 317 -1.19 -15.74 -6.00
C LYS A 317 -0.98 -14.42 -5.26
N GLU A 318 -0.72 -13.33 -5.98
CA GLU A 318 -0.59 -11.99 -5.43
C GLU A 318 -1.87 -11.55 -4.70
N ALA A 319 -3.03 -11.75 -5.34
CA ALA A 319 -4.33 -11.41 -4.75
C ALA A 319 -4.61 -12.19 -3.45
N ILE A 320 -4.31 -13.49 -3.41
CA ILE A 320 -4.47 -14.31 -2.20
C ILE A 320 -3.50 -13.86 -1.10
N GLY A 321 -2.26 -13.52 -1.47
CA GLY A 321 -1.19 -13.15 -0.55
C GLY A 321 -1.29 -11.72 -0.02
N TRP A 322 -2.13 -10.86 -0.61
CA TRP A 322 -2.18 -9.45 -0.25
C TRP A 322 -2.53 -9.19 1.23
N GLN A 323 -3.21 -10.14 1.88
CA GLN A 323 -3.54 -10.11 3.31
C GLN A 323 -2.37 -10.09 4.28
N THR A 324 -1.15 -10.42 3.85
CA THR A 324 -0.02 -10.53 4.78
C THR A 324 0.36 -9.16 5.36
N TYR A 325 0.72 -9.12 6.65
CA TYR A 325 1.16 -7.92 7.37
C TYR A 325 2.41 -7.24 6.74
N ASP A 326 3.07 -7.92 5.82
CA ASP A 326 4.32 -7.52 5.17
C ASP A 326 4.11 -6.74 3.85
N GLN A 327 2.98 -6.03 3.69
CA GLN A 327 2.83 -5.11 2.55
C GLN A 327 3.86 -3.99 2.67
N TRP A 328 4.72 -3.88 1.66
CA TRP A 328 5.65 -2.77 1.51
C TRP A 328 4.90 -1.51 1.04
N ASN A 329 5.55 -0.37 1.21
CA ASN A 329 5.06 0.95 0.88
C ASN A 329 3.72 1.27 1.56
N LYS A 330 3.54 0.75 2.79
CA LYS A 330 2.30 0.89 3.55
C LYS A 330 2.30 2.20 4.34
N ILE A 331 1.26 2.99 4.17
CA ILE A 331 0.97 4.15 5.02
C ILE A 331 -0.26 3.79 5.86
N GLY A 332 -0.07 3.69 7.17
CA GLY A 332 -1.14 3.47 8.14
C GLY A 332 -1.44 4.73 8.92
N ILE A 333 -2.70 5.14 8.97
CA ILE A 333 -3.15 6.31 9.73
C ILE A 333 -4.05 5.81 10.84
N HIS A 334 -3.63 6.04 12.08
CA HIS A 334 -4.27 5.54 13.29
C HIS A 334 -4.50 6.73 14.21
N ILE A 335 -5.48 7.55 13.85
CA ILE A 335 -5.88 8.76 14.60
C ILE A 335 -7.34 8.57 14.99
N TYR A 336 -7.58 8.44 16.29
CA TYR A 336 -8.88 8.16 16.89
C TYR A 336 -9.42 9.37 17.66
N ASN A 337 -8.55 10.26 18.12
CA ASN A 337 -8.92 11.36 19.00
C ASN A 337 -8.48 12.73 18.44
N GLU A 338 -9.15 13.80 18.85
CA GLU A 338 -8.81 15.17 18.41
C GLU A 338 -7.50 15.67 19.03
N ASP A 339 -7.08 15.16 20.19
CA ASP A 339 -5.81 15.51 20.82
C ASP A 339 -4.59 14.87 20.15
N GLU A 340 -4.83 13.98 19.19
CA GLU A 340 -3.84 13.43 18.25
C GLU A 340 -3.65 14.32 17.01
N ILE A 341 -4.33 15.47 16.97
CA ILE A 341 -4.09 16.55 16.02
C ILE A 341 -3.43 17.73 16.75
N GLY A 342 -2.44 18.34 16.09
CA GLY A 342 -1.77 19.55 16.55
C GLY A 342 -2.74 20.71 16.72
N ASP A 343 -2.47 21.57 17.71
CA ASP A 343 -3.38 22.65 18.08
C ASP A 343 -3.61 23.62 16.90
N GLY A 344 -4.86 24.06 16.72
CA GLY A 344 -5.25 25.00 15.66
C GLY A 344 -5.42 24.41 14.25
N LEU A 345 -5.13 23.12 14.02
CA LEU A 345 -5.36 22.50 12.70
C LEU A 345 -6.84 22.16 12.42
N LEU A 346 -7.65 21.91 13.45
CA LEU A 346 -9.09 21.65 13.29
C LEU A 346 -9.93 22.92 13.16
N ASP A 347 -9.46 24.02 13.75
CA ASP A 347 -10.18 25.31 13.77
C ASP A 347 -9.75 26.26 12.64
N ALA A 348 -8.71 25.88 11.88
CA ALA A 348 -8.28 26.59 10.68
C ALA A 348 -9.30 26.36 9.56
N ASN A 349 -10.38 27.15 9.53
CA ASN A 349 -11.23 27.24 8.35
C ASN A 349 -10.37 27.50 7.11
N PRO A 350 -10.61 26.84 5.96
CA PRO A 350 -10.01 27.25 4.71
C PRO A 350 -10.49 28.68 4.47
N GLY A 351 -9.56 29.65 4.57
CA GLY A 351 -9.85 31.02 4.14
C GLY A 351 -10.40 30.99 2.71
N PRO A 352 -11.26 31.97 2.34
CA PRO A 352 -11.87 32.00 1.01
C PRO A 352 -10.75 31.84 -0.02
N SER A 353 -10.84 30.77 -0.81
CA SER A 353 -9.90 30.51 -1.89
C SER A 353 -9.89 31.75 -2.77
N ASP A 354 -8.74 32.42 -2.86
CA ASP A 354 -8.56 33.58 -3.72
C ASP A 354 -8.93 33.21 -5.15
N GLN A 355 -10.17 33.50 -5.51
CA GLN A 355 -10.53 33.87 -6.86
C GLN A 355 -9.85 35.21 -7.16
N GLN A 356 -8.61 35.17 -7.63
CA GLN A 356 -8.02 36.30 -8.36
C GLN A 356 -7.25 35.74 -9.56
N GLN A 357 -7.88 35.80 -10.74
CA GLN A 357 -7.62 36.82 -11.76
C GLN A 357 -6.34 36.56 -12.58
N LYS A 358 -6.47 35.76 -13.64
CA LYS A 358 -6.35 36.21 -15.04
C LYS A 358 -6.73 35.11 -16.02
#